data_AF-M6G8P9-F1
#
_entry.id   AF-M6G8P9-F1
#
_cell.length_a   1.000
_cell.length_b   1.000
_cell.length_c   1.000
_cell.angle_alpha   90.00
_cell.angle_beta   90.00
_cell.angle_gamma   90.00
#
_symmetry.space_group_name_H-M   'P 1'
#
loop_
_entity.id
_entity.type
_entity.pdbx_description
1 polymer ?
#
loop_
_entity_poly.entity_id
_entity_poly.type
_entity_poly.pdbx_seq_one_letter_code
_entity_poly.pdbx_strand_id
1 'polypeptide(L)'
;MFAIIVLLQPELRKITADLSKMKIFQPFLLKQMTDLEEIIEAVKIMAKNKTGSLIAIVRENNLKEIIDQSVQLDAIISASLLLTIFKKIQHFTTGP
;
A
#
# COMPACT_ATOMS: atom_id res chain seq x y z
N MET A 1 49.80 11.60 -12.20
CA MET A 1 49.12 10.41 -11.64
C MET A 1 47.71 10.78 -11.18
N PHE A 2 46.84 11.22 -12.09
CA PHE A 2 45.39 11.46 -11.80
C PHE A 2 44.52 11.28 -13.06
N ALA A 3 45.11 11.19 -14.26
CA ALA A 3 44.40 11.07 -15.53
C ALA A 3 43.60 9.76 -15.69
N ILE A 4 44.03 8.66 -15.06
CA ILE A 4 43.37 7.35 -15.17
C ILE A 4 41.99 7.33 -14.48
N ILE A 5 41.81 8.09 -13.39
CA ILE A 5 40.56 8.12 -12.62
C ILE A 5 39.45 8.93 -13.33
N VAL A 6 39.85 9.87 -14.20
CA VAL A 6 38.92 10.77 -14.92
C VAL A 6 38.43 10.15 -16.25
N LEU A 7 39.22 9.27 -16.87
CA LEU A 7 38.90 8.66 -18.18
C LEU A 7 37.91 7.47 -18.12
N LEU A 8 37.49 7.02 -16.93
CA LEU A 8 36.56 5.90 -16.70
C LEU A 8 35.15 6.32 -16.25
N GLN A 9 34.84 7.62 -16.28
CA GLN A 9 33.62 8.17 -15.67
C GLN A 9 32.40 8.35 -16.60
N PRO A 10 32.25 7.52 -17.64
CA PRO A 10 30.92 7.13 -18.12
C PRO A 10 30.55 5.68 -17.76
N GLU A 11 31.48 4.72 -17.79
CA GLU A 11 31.15 3.29 -17.65
C GLU A 11 30.77 2.91 -16.22
N LEU A 12 31.55 3.36 -15.22
CA LEU A 12 31.26 3.10 -13.81
C LEU A 12 29.92 3.70 -13.37
N ARG A 13 29.56 4.84 -13.97
CA ARG A 13 28.27 5.51 -13.75
C ARG A 13 27.10 4.68 -14.29
N LYS A 14 27.30 3.97 -15.41
CA LYS A 14 26.29 3.09 -15.99
C LYS A 14 26.18 1.77 -15.23
N ILE A 15 27.31 1.17 -14.87
CA ILE A 15 27.36 -0.07 -14.08
C ILE A 15 26.71 0.13 -12.71
N THR A 16 26.95 1.25 -12.03
CA THR A 16 26.30 1.58 -10.75
C THR A 16 24.79 1.81 -10.91
N ALA A 17 24.37 2.53 -11.95
CA ALA A 17 22.95 2.75 -12.26
C ALA A 17 22.19 1.45 -12.60
N ASP A 18 22.83 0.53 -13.32
CA ASP A 18 22.25 -0.76 -13.67
C ASP A 18 22.29 -1.73 -12.47
N LEU A 19 23.32 -1.67 -11.62
CA LEU A 19 23.40 -2.45 -10.38
C LEU A 19 22.33 -2.03 -9.36
N SER A 20 21.94 -0.74 -9.32
CA SER A 20 20.78 -0.28 -8.53
C SER A 20 19.43 -0.80 -9.03
N LYS A 21 19.33 -1.27 -10.28
CA LYS A 21 18.11 -1.90 -10.83
C LYS A 21 18.06 -3.41 -10.61
N MET A 22 19.19 -4.04 -10.26
CA MET A 22 19.27 -5.49 -10.08
C MET A 22 19.05 -5.88 -8.61
N LYS A 23 17.82 -6.31 -8.32
CA LYS A 23 17.49 -7.30 -7.25
C LYS A 23 17.58 -6.87 -5.77
N ILE A 24 16.97 -5.74 -5.39
CA ILE A 24 16.62 -5.47 -3.97
C ILE A 24 15.10 -5.30 -3.76
N PHE A 25 14.30 -5.36 -4.83
CA PHE A 25 12.86 -5.05 -4.80
C PHE A 25 11.91 -6.24 -4.57
N GLN A 26 12.41 -7.46 -4.32
CA GLN A 26 11.55 -8.62 -4.10
C GLN A 26 10.64 -8.54 -2.84
N PRO A 27 11.09 -8.08 -1.66
CA PRO A 27 10.21 -8.08 -0.48
C PRO A 27 9.09 -7.04 -0.58
N PHE A 28 9.33 -5.89 -1.25
CA PHE A 28 8.31 -4.85 -1.44
C PHE A 28 7.22 -5.27 -2.43
N LEU A 29 7.57 -6.02 -3.48
CA LEU A 29 6.60 -6.56 -4.43
C LEU A 29 5.71 -7.62 -3.78
N LEU A 30 6.28 -8.53 -2.99
CA LEU A 30 5.51 -9.57 -2.29
C LEU A 30 4.52 -8.98 -1.29
N LYS A 31 4.93 -7.98 -0.50
CA LYS A 31 4.04 -7.31 0.47
C LYS A 31 2.86 -6.61 -0.21
N GLN A 32 3.10 -5.88 -1.30
CA GLN A 32 2.03 -5.24 -2.08
C GLN A 32 1.03 -6.25 -2.66
N MET A 33 1.48 -7.46 -3.02
CA MET A 33 0.59 -8.51 -3.52
C MET A 33 -0.27 -9.09 -2.39
N THR A 34 0.30 -9.35 -1.21
CA THR A 34 -0.45 -9.81 -0.04
C THR A 34 -1.49 -8.79 0.43
N ASP A 35 -1.13 -7.50 0.47
CA ASP A 35 -2.07 -6.43 0.86
C ASP A 35 -3.28 -6.35 -0.10
N LEU A 36 -3.08 -6.62 -1.40
CA LEU A 36 -4.17 -6.65 -2.38
C LEU A 36 -5.11 -7.85 -2.21
N GLU A 37 -4.59 -9.02 -1.87
CA GLU A 37 -5.41 -10.23 -1.65
C GLU A 37 -6.40 -10.02 -0.50
N GLU A 38 -5.92 -9.48 0.61
CA GLU A 38 -6.72 -9.16 1.80
C GLU A 38 -7.83 -8.14 1.48
N ILE A 39 -7.53 -7.12 0.67
CA ILE A 39 -8.53 -6.15 0.20
C ILE A 39 -9.59 -6.83 -0.66
N ILE A 40 -9.19 -7.67 -1.62
CA ILE A 40 -10.11 -8.38 -2.51
C ILE A 40 -11.04 -9.29 -1.71
N GLU A 41 -10.52 -10.01 -0.72
CA GLU A 41 -11.31 -10.87 0.15
C GLU A 41 -12.35 -10.06 0.94
N ALA A 42 -11.94 -8.97 1.58
CA ALA A 42 -12.86 -8.09 2.31
C ALA A 42 -13.96 -7.54 1.40
N VAL A 43 -13.62 -7.04 0.21
CA VAL A 43 -14.60 -6.48 -0.73
C VAL A 43 -15.60 -7.53 -1.18
N LYS A 44 -15.18 -8.77 -1.45
CA LYS A 44 -16.10 -9.87 -1.79
C LYS A 44 -17.10 -10.14 -0.66
N ILE A 45 -16.63 -10.17 0.59
CA ILE A 45 -17.49 -10.40 1.76
C ILE A 45 -18.45 -9.21 1.97
N MET A 46 -17.96 -7.97 1.83
CA MET A 46 -18.78 -6.76 1.93
C MET A 46 -19.86 -6.71 0.84
N ALA A 47 -19.52 -7.06 -0.41
CA ALA A 47 -20.46 -7.14 -1.51
C ALA A 47 -21.56 -8.17 -1.24
N LYS A 48 -21.20 -9.37 -0.75
CA LYS A 48 -22.16 -10.42 -0.36
C LYS A 48 -23.12 -9.93 0.73
N ASN A 49 -22.61 -9.14 1.68
CA ASN A 49 -23.39 -8.61 2.80
C ASN A 49 -24.10 -7.28 2.49
N LYS A 50 -23.96 -6.75 1.27
CA LYS A 50 -24.48 -5.44 0.84
C LYS A 50 -23.99 -4.28 1.74
N THR A 51 -22.76 -4.38 2.23
CA THR A 51 -22.09 -3.33 2.99
C THR A 51 -21.42 -2.35 2.02
N GLY A 52 -21.86 -1.09 2.02
CA GLY A 52 -21.20 -0.03 1.24
C GLY A 52 -19.81 0.28 1.82
N SER A 53 -18.81 0.36 0.96
CA SER A 53 -17.43 0.71 1.33
C SER A 53 -16.78 1.59 0.27
N LEU A 54 -15.90 2.50 0.71
CA LEU A 54 -15.07 3.34 -0.15
C LEU A 54 -13.62 3.16 0.28
N ILE A 55 -12.79 2.60 -0.60
CA ILE A 55 -11.37 2.32 -0.35
C ILE A 55 -10.55 3.03 -1.43
N ALA A 56 -9.67 3.95 -1.00
CA ALA A 56 -8.75 4.65 -1.90
C ALA A 56 -7.33 4.08 -1.74
N ILE A 57 -6.76 3.54 -2.83
CA ILE A 57 -5.39 3.01 -2.86
C ILE A 57 -4.49 4.06 -3.50
N VAL A 58 -3.58 4.63 -2.71
CA VAL A 58 -2.69 5.72 -3.13
C VAL A 58 -1.35 5.15 -3.61
N ARG A 59 -0.89 5.56 -4.79
CA ARG A 59 0.41 5.12 -5.35
C ARG A 59 1.53 6.14 -5.17
N GLU A 60 1.26 7.43 -5.38
CA GLU A 60 2.22 8.52 -5.23
C GLU A 60 1.58 9.71 -4.49
N ASN A 61 2.39 10.43 -3.71
CA ASN A 61 2.08 11.22 -2.51
C ASN A 61 1.12 12.42 -2.65
N ASN A 62 -0.08 12.26 -3.22
CA ASN A 62 -0.98 13.39 -3.47
C ASN A 62 -2.33 13.32 -2.73
N LEU A 63 -2.34 12.86 -1.48
CA LEU A 63 -3.55 12.83 -0.63
C LEU A 63 -3.41 13.57 0.72
N LYS A 64 -2.45 14.50 0.85
CA LYS A 64 -2.21 15.23 2.12
C LYS A 64 -3.49 15.82 2.72
N GLU A 65 -4.31 16.49 1.92
CA GLU A 65 -5.55 17.13 2.38
C GLU A 65 -6.59 16.14 2.92
N ILE A 66 -6.63 14.91 2.40
CA ILE A 66 -7.55 13.86 2.85
C ILE A 66 -7.04 13.22 4.15
N ILE A 67 -5.71 13.10 4.30
CA ILE A 67 -5.08 12.51 5.49
C ILE A 67 -5.34 13.40 6.72
N ASP A 68 -5.31 14.72 6.57
CA ASP A 68 -5.46 15.67 7.69
C ASP A 68 -6.81 15.55 8.42
N GLN A 69 -7.85 15.06 7.75
CA GLN A 69 -9.18 14.83 8.34
C GLN A 69 -9.43 13.35 8.71
N SER A 70 -8.43 12.50 8.54
CA SER A 70 -8.53 11.06 8.77
C SER A 70 -8.04 10.64 10.15
N VAL A 71 -8.45 9.45 10.60
CA VAL A 71 -7.86 8.79 11.77
C VAL A 71 -6.71 7.91 11.28
N GLN A 72 -5.47 8.25 11.66
CA GLN A 72 -4.31 7.43 11.35
C GLN A 72 -4.39 6.10 12.09
N LEU A 73 -4.20 5.01 11.35
CA LEU A 73 -4.18 3.65 11.89
C LEU A 73 -2.86 2.99 11.50
N ASP A 74 -2.03 2.67 12.50
CA ASP A 74 -0.82 1.87 12.30
C ASP A 74 -1.19 0.39 12.38
N ALA A 75 -1.71 -0.16 11.27
CA ALA A 75 -2.16 -1.53 11.21
C ALA A 75 -1.65 -2.25 9.95
N ILE A 76 -1.53 -3.57 10.09
CA ILE A 76 -1.33 -4.47 8.95
C ILE A 76 -2.68 -4.64 8.26
N ILE A 77 -2.71 -4.49 6.93
CA ILE A 77 -3.92 -4.68 6.14
C ILE A 77 -4.36 -6.15 6.25
N SER A 78 -5.61 -6.35 6.65
CA SER A 78 -6.24 -7.67 6.70
C SER A 78 -7.72 -7.57 6.38
N ALA A 79 -8.31 -8.66 5.87
CA ALA A 79 -9.70 -8.70 5.50
C ALA A 79 -10.61 -8.45 6.73
N SER A 80 -10.25 -9.00 7.88
CA SER A 80 -10.97 -8.83 9.15
C SER A 80 -10.97 -7.38 9.64
N LEU A 81 -9.85 -6.68 9.48
CA LEU A 81 -9.75 -5.26 9.82
C LEU A 81 -10.67 -4.41 8.93
N LEU A 82 -10.61 -4.61 7.62
CA LEU A 82 -11.44 -3.88 6.66
C LEU A 82 -12.94 -4.14 6.92
N LEU A 83 -13.32 -5.40 7.16
CA LEU A 83 -14.69 -5.76 7.51
C LEU A 83 -15.16 -5.09 8.80
N THR A 84 -14.25 -4.91 9.76
CA THR A 84 -14.55 -4.23 11.03
C THR A 84 -14.75 -2.73 10.84
N ILE A 85 -13.89 -2.08 10.05
CA ILE A 85 -13.99 -0.64 9.74
C ILE A 85 -15.31 -0.31 9.06
N PHE A 86 -15.74 -1.12 8.09
CA PHE A 86 -16.99 -0.90 7.35
C PHE A 86 -18.22 -1.54 7.99
N LYS A 87 -18.08 -2.17 9.16
CA LYS A 87 -19.22 -2.78 9.86
C LYS A 87 -20.22 -1.69 10.26
N LYS A 88 -21.44 -1.78 9.76
CA LYS A 88 -22.55 -0.91 10.21
C LYS A 88 -22.78 -1.14 11.70
N ILE A 89 -22.56 -0.11 12.52
CA ILE A 89 -22.96 -0.11 13.93
C ILE A 89 -24.49 -0.13 13.92
N GLN A 90 -25.09 -1.28 14.19
CA GLN A 90 -26.52 -1.35 14.41
C GLN A 90 -26.77 -0.68 15.76
N HIS A 91 -27.46 0.46 15.74
CA HIS A 91 -28.09 0.98 16.95
C HIS A 91 -28.96 -0.14 17.50
N PHE A 92 -28.72 -0.53 18.75
CA PHE A 92 -29.61 -1.39 19.50
C PHE A 92 -30.93 -0.63 19.62
N THR A 93 -31.85 -0.83 18.66
CA THR A 93 -33.23 -0.42 18.84
C THR A 93 -33.75 -1.28 19.97
N THR A 94 -33.86 -0.65 21.14
CA THR A 94 -34.65 -1.14 22.27
C THR A 94 -35.97 -1.66 21.69
N GLY A 95 -36.30 -2.92 22.02
CA GLY A 95 -37.59 -3.52 21.71
C GLY A 95 -38.75 -2.73 22.34
N PRO A 96 -40.00 -3.10 22.02
CA PRO A 96 -41.19 -2.26 22.03
C PRO A 96 -41.44 -1.47 23.31
#